data_AF-A0A5N9H5G8-F1
#
_entry.id   AF-A0A5N9H5G8-F1
#
_cell.length_a   1.000
_cell.length_b   1.000
_cell.length_c   1.000
_cell.angle_alpha   90.00
_cell.angle_beta   90.00
_cell.angle_gamma   90.00
#
_symmetry.space_group_name_H-M   'P 1'
#
loop_
_entity.id
_entity.type
_entity.pdbx_description
1 polymer ?
#
loop_
_entity_poly.entity_id
_entity_poly.type
_entity_poly.pdbx_seq_one_letter_code
_entity_poly.pdbx_strand_id
1 'polypeptide(L)'
;MTPTDWYELAKQRVDTFLAQLDPELEVTVEQIGIKPYDDGTEYESYVLLFSHPTNDMLHWSMEINPSLDFIDHELETTVRNIYAQRTH
;
A
#
# COMPACT_ATOMS: atom_id res chain seq x y z
N MET A 1 -0.44 -8.99 15.98
CA MET A 1 0.14 -8.04 15.03
C MET A 1 -0.56 -6.72 15.23
N THR A 2 0.23 -5.65 15.39
CA THR A 2 -0.25 -4.27 15.37
C THR A 2 -0.71 -3.91 13.95
N PRO A 3 -1.46 -2.80 13.76
CA PRO A 3 -1.73 -2.30 12.42
C PRO A 3 -0.45 -2.13 11.59
N THR A 4 0.59 -1.50 12.15
CA THR A 4 1.89 -1.31 11.46
C THR A 4 2.53 -2.63 11.04
N ASP A 5 2.49 -3.67 11.89
CA ASP A 5 3.07 -4.99 11.55
C ASP A 5 2.43 -5.58 10.27
N TRP A 6 1.12 -5.37 10.07
CA TRP A 6 0.43 -5.85 8.87
C TRP A 6 0.87 -5.09 7.62
N TYR A 7 1.04 -3.78 7.72
CA TYR A 7 1.51 -2.96 6.60
C TYR A 7 2.98 -3.23 6.26
N GLU A 8 3.83 -3.44 7.26
CA GLU A 8 5.21 -3.88 7.03
C GLU A 8 5.27 -5.26 6.37
N LEU A 9 4.44 -6.21 6.81
CA LEU A 9 4.36 -7.53 6.17
C LEU A 9 3.88 -7.42 4.72
N ALA A 10 2.84 -6.61 4.46
CA ALA A 10 2.34 -6.38 3.12
C ALA A 10 3.40 -5.70 2.23
N LYS A 11 4.12 -4.70 2.75
CA LYS A 11 5.24 -4.05 2.06
C LYS A 11 6.32 -5.05 1.67
N GLN A 12 6.76 -5.89 2.61
CA GLN A 12 7.74 -6.94 2.33
C GLN A 12 7.27 -7.89 1.22
N ARG A 13 5.99 -8.27 1.24
CA ARG A 13 5.41 -9.10 0.18
C ARG A 13 5.41 -8.37 -1.17
N VAL A 14 5.02 -7.09 -1.19
CA VAL A 14 5.06 -6.25 -2.39
C VAL A 14 6.48 -6.15 -2.95
N ASP A 15 7.48 -5.89 -2.11
CA ASP A 15 8.90 -5.79 -2.52
C ASP A 15 9.37 -7.05 -3.29
N THR A 16 8.80 -8.23 -3.03
CA THR A 16 9.17 -9.48 -3.74
C THR A 16 8.80 -9.50 -5.22
N PHE A 17 7.76 -8.76 -5.62
CA PHE A 17 7.26 -8.75 -7.00
C PHE A 17 7.24 -7.37 -7.64
N LEU A 18 7.39 -6.28 -6.87
CA LEU A 18 7.28 -4.90 -7.36
C LEU A 18 8.33 -4.62 -8.44
N ALA A 19 9.58 -5.02 -8.22
CA ALA A 19 10.66 -4.82 -9.19
C ALA A 19 10.45 -5.58 -10.52
N GLN A 20 9.59 -6.61 -10.54
CA GLN A 20 9.20 -7.31 -11.77
C GLN A 20 8.08 -6.57 -12.52
N LEU A 21 7.28 -5.78 -11.80
CA LEU A 21 6.22 -4.96 -12.37
C LEU A 21 6.79 -3.67 -12.95
N ASP A 22 7.61 -2.98 -12.17
CA ASP A 22 8.33 -1.77 -12.53
C ASP A 22 9.57 -1.61 -11.61
N PRO A 23 10.80 -1.64 -12.15
CA PRO A 23 12.02 -1.52 -11.36
C PRO A 23 12.20 -0.19 -10.62
N GLU A 24 11.55 0.88 -11.10
CA GLU A 24 11.67 2.22 -10.50
C GLU A 24 10.49 2.55 -9.56
N LEU A 25 9.45 1.71 -9.53
CA LEU A 25 8.32 1.90 -8.63
C LEU A 25 8.70 1.53 -7.18
N GLU A 26 8.48 2.47 -6.27
CA GLU A 26 8.77 2.30 -4.84
C GLU A 26 7.49 2.09 -4.05
N VAL A 27 7.59 1.36 -2.94
CA VAL A 27 6.51 1.20 -1.96
C VAL A 27 7.00 1.52 -0.54
N THR A 28 6.23 2.32 0.20
CA THR A 28 6.49 2.69 1.59
C THR A 28 5.23 2.52 2.44
N VAL A 29 5.40 2.39 3.75
CA VAL A 29 4.28 2.42 4.71
C VAL A 29 4.15 3.85 5.20
N GLU A 30 2.98 4.46 5.01
CA GLU A 30 2.68 5.81 5.47
C GLU A 30 1.63 5.76 6.58
N GLN A 31 1.88 6.49 7.67
CA GLN A 31 0.91 6.69 8.73
C GLN A 31 -0.01 7.86 8.36
N ILE A 32 -1.30 7.59 8.27
CA ILE A 32 -2.34 8.60 8.06
C ILE A 32 -3.08 8.85 9.37
N GLY A 33 -3.02 10.09 9.86
CA GLY A 33 -3.80 10.50 11.02
C GLY A 33 -5.24 10.79 10.60
N ILE A 34 -6.21 10.00 11.07
CA ILE A 34 -7.61 10.29 10.82
C ILE A 34 -8.16 11.09 12.00
N LYS A 35 -8.60 12.33 11.73
CA LYS A 35 -9.35 13.15 12.67
C LYS A 35 -10.84 12.97 12.41
N PRO A 36 -11.58 12.16 13.18
CA PRO A 36 -13.02 12.11 13.05
C PRO A 36 -13.62 13.46 13.47
N TYR A 37 -14.66 13.89 12.75
CA TYR A 37 -15.31 15.18 12.95
C TYR A 37 -16.06 15.31 14.30
N ASP A 38 -16.31 14.21 15.02
CA ASP A 38 -17.39 14.17 16.04
C ASP A 38 -17.02 13.71 17.47
N ASP A 39 -15.78 13.37 17.80
CA ASP A 39 -15.41 13.06 19.20
C ASP A 39 -13.95 13.31 19.59
N GLY A 40 -13.12 13.84 18.69
CA GLY A 40 -11.72 14.18 19.00
C GLY A 40 -10.80 12.98 19.27
N THR A 41 -11.29 11.75 19.10
CA THR A 41 -10.44 10.56 19.20
C THR A 41 -9.67 10.40 17.90
N GLU A 42 -8.45 10.93 17.85
CA GLU A 42 -7.52 10.65 16.76
C GLU A 42 -7.24 9.14 16.72
N TYR A 43 -7.46 8.52 15.58
CA TYR A 43 -7.02 7.14 15.36
C TYR A 43 -5.96 7.11 14.26
N GLU A 44 -4.92 6.33 14.53
CA GLU A 44 -3.83 6.09 13.59
C GLU A 44 -4.29 5.04 12.59
N SER A 45 -4.23 5.37 11.31
CA SER A 45 -4.37 4.42 10.22
C SER A 45 -3.08 4.42 9.39
N TYR A 46 -2.90 3.39 8.57
CA TYR A 46 -1.71 3.20 7.76
C TYR A 46 -2.14 2.89 6.34
N VAL A 47 -1.29 3.19 5.36
CA VAL A 47 -1.48 2.84 3.95
C VAL A 47 -0.16 2.37 3.35
N LEU A 48 -0.25 1.56 2.29
CA LEU A 48 0.87 1.37 1.37
C LEU A 48 0.87 2.51 0.37
N LEU A 49 1.96 3.28 0.32
CA LEU A 49 2.16 4.38 -0.60
C LEU A 49 3.11 3.93 -1.72
N PHE A 50 2.61 3.97 -2.95
CA PHE A 50 3.34 3.64 -4.17
C PHE A 50 3.70 4.92 -4.93
N SER A 51 4.94 5.03 -5.37
CA SER A 51 5.43 6.21 -6.08
C SER A 51 6.52 5.89 -7.08
N HIS A 52 6.45 6.50 -8.26
CA HIS A 52 7.49 6.43 -9.29
C HIS A 52 8.31 7.73 -9.32
N PRO A 53 9.65 7.69 -9.26
CA PRO A 53 10.49 8.89 -9.11
C PRO A 53 10.48 9.82 -10.33
N THR A 54 10.18 9.27 -11.51
CA THR A 54 10.18 10.01 -12.79
C THR A 54 8.80 10.15 -13.42
N ASN A 55 7.76 9.57 -12.81
CA ASN A 55 6.39 9.61 -13.32
C ASN A 55 5.41 10.02 -12.22
N ASP A 56 5.20 11.34 -12.09
CA ASP A 56 4.33 11.93 -11.08
C ASP A 56 2.86 11.45 -11.16
N MET A 57 2.42 10.93 -12.30
CA MET A 57 1.06 10.38 -12.47
C MET A 57 0.93 8.98 -11.88
N LEU A 58 2.05 8.28 -11.70
CA LEU A 58 2.12 6.92 -11.15
C LEU A 58 2.39 6.98 -9.64
N HIS A 59 1.39 7.50 -8.92
CA HIS A 59 1.40 7.64 -7.47
C HIS A 59 0.05 7.25 -6.88
N TRP A 60 0.02 6.37 -5.87
CA TRP A 60 -1.22 6.00 -5.18
C TRP A 60 -1.00 5.43 -3.79
N SER A 61 -1.99 5.60 -2.93
CA SER A 61 -2.09 4.91 -1.65
C SER A 61 -3.12 3.78 -1.73
N MET A 62 -2.91 2.71 -0.96
CA MET A 62 -3.92 1.68 -0.75
C MET A 62 -3.93 1.19 0.71
N GLU A 63 -5.14 0.94 1.21
CA GLU A 63 -5.35 0.18 2.44
C GLU A 63 -5.19 -1.31 2.16
N ILE A 64 -4.88 -2.09 3.21
CA ILE A 64 -4.83 -3.55 3.14
C ILE A 64 -5.89 -4.17 4.03
N ASN A 65 -6.34 -5.36 3.67
CA ASN A 65 -7.06 -6.22 4.61
C ASN A 65 -6.02 -6.91 5.52
N PRO A 66 -6.08 -6.75 6.86
CA PRO A 66 -5.10 -7.32 7.79
C PRO A 66 -5.33 -8.84 7.99
N SER A 67 -5.11 -9.61 6.93
CA SER A 67 -5.20 -11.06 6.93
C SER A 67 -4.06 -11.67 6.11
N LEU A 68 -3.56 -12.82 6.56
CA LEU A 68 -2.54 -13.57 5.81
C LEU A 68 -3.06 -14.03 4.45
N ASP A 69 -4.34 -14.42 4.38
CA ASP A 69 -4.95 -14.86 3.13
C ASP A 69 -4.92 -13.77 2.05
N PHE A 70 -5.24 -12.52 2.45
CA PHE A 70 -5.13 -11.37 1.55
C PHE A 70 -3.68 -11.13 1.12
N ILE A 71 -2.74 -11.11 2.08
CA ILE A 71 -1.33 -10.83 1.80
C ILE A 71 -0.72 -11.89 0.88
N ASP A 72 -1.01 -13.16 1.12
CA ASP A 72 -0.40 -14.28 0.38
C ASP A 72 -1.02 -14.46 -1.01
N HIS A 73 -2.32 -14.24 -1.16
CA HIS A 73 -3.07 -14.63 -2.37
C HIS A 73 -3.66 -13.46 -3.18
N GLU A 74 -4.06 -12.36 -2.54
CA GLU A 74 -4.83 -11.29 -3.20
C GLU A 74 -4.01 -10.01 -3.47
N LEU A 75 -3.03 -9.72 -2.59
CA LEU A 75 -2.27 -8.47 -2.61
C LEU A 75 -1.56 -8.23 -3.95
N GLU A 76 -0.86 -9.24 -4.47
CA GLU A 76 -0.13 -9.12 -5.74
C GLU A 76 -1.07 -8.80 -6.92
N THR A 77 -2.17 -9.54 -7.02
CA THR A 77 -3.18 -9.33 -8.07
C THR A 77 -3.76 -7.92 -7.99
N THR A 78 -4.04 -7.45 -6.76
CA THR A 78 -4.58 -6.11 -6.52
C THR A 78 -3.60 -5.02 -6.96
N VAL A 79 -2.33 -5.11 -6.57
CA VAL A 79 -1.29 -4.14 -6.95
C VAL A 79 -1.09 -4.10 -8.47
N ARG A 80 -1.00 -5.26 -9.13
CA ARG A 80 -0.85 -5.36 -10.59
C ARG A 80 -2.02 -4.74 -11.34
N ASN A 81 -3.26 -4.95 -10.86
CA ASN A 81 -4.45 -4.39 -11.47
C ASN A 81 -4.48 -2.85 -11.35
N ILE A 82 -4.13 -2.30 -10.20
CA ILE A 82 -4.07 -0.84 -10.01
C ILE A 82 -2.98 -0.22 -10.89
N TYR A 83 -1.80 -0.84 -10.94
CA TYR A 83 -0.71 -0.39 -11.80
C TYR A 83 -1.12 -0.37 -13.29
N ALA A 84 -1.74 -1.44 -13.78
CA ALA A 84 -2.24 -1.51 -15.15
C ALA A 84 -3.27 -0.39 -15.44
N GLN A 85 -4.20 -0.12 -14.52
CA GLN A 85 -5.17 0.96 -14.67
C GLN A 85 -4.56 2.37 -14.73
N ARG A 86 -3.36 2.55 -14.18
CA ARG A 86 -2.66 3.85 -14.14
C ARG A 86 -1.67 4.06 -15.27
N THR A 87 -1.27 2.98 -15.94
CA THR A 87 -0.31 2.99 -17.04
C THR A 87 -0.95 2.82 -18.42
N HIS A 88 -2.24 2.45 -18.47
CA HIS A 88 -3.08 2.42 -19.67
C HIS A 88 -3.92 3.68 -19.81
#